data_AF-A0AA84ZJ94-F1
#
_entry.id   AF-A0AA84ZJ94-F1
#
_cell.length_a   1.000
_cell.length_b   1.000
_cell.length_c   1.000
_cell.angle_alpha   90.00
_cell.angle_beta   90.00
_cell.angle_gamma   90.00
#
_symmetry.space_group_name_H-M   'P 1'
#
loop_
_entity.id
_entity.type
_entity.pdbx_description
1 polymer ?
#
loop_
_entity_poly.entity_id
_entity_poly.type
_entity_poly.pdbx_seq_one_letter_code
_entity_poly.pdbx_strand_id
1 'polypeptide(L)'
;MPDYQLSKPSPRQLLAICLSNAAHCLYKFGTTCTVNPKKSQFDYLSACIKCCERAVSLEPNYIKAWFRIAKVHALLGNYEEALTTGQKCLTCSLDKNTYESKWISVDERTKVDISNKLKKLLSEWRASLDSEEKIERSIIRDRTIKKYSSYGDWCVSVPTLFSVIKKS
;
A
#
# COMPACT_ATOMS: atom_id res chain seq x y z
N MET A 1 15.35 45.88 5.15
CA MET A 1 13.90 45.67 4.93
C MET A 1 13.63 44.21 5.23
N PRO A 2 12.91 43.84 6.31
CA PRO A 2 12.67 42.44 6.63
C PRO A 2 11.63 41.84 5.66
N ASP A 3 11.84 40.59 5.28
CA ASP A 3 11.16 39.87 4.20
C ASP A 3 9.64 39.73 4.40
N TYR A 4 8.87 40.51 3.64
CA TYR A 4 7.40 40.39 3.53
C TYR A 4 6.94 39.12 2.76
N GLN A 5 7.88 38.34 2.22
CA GLN A 5 7.61 37.13 1.43
C GLN A 5 7.09 35.92 2.23
N LEU A 6 7.05 35.97 3.57
CA LEU A 6 6.60 34.86 4.41
C LEU A 6 5.08 34.77 4.68
N SER A 7 4.25 35.70 4.17
CA SER A 7 2.82 35.75 4.55
C SER A 7 1.87 34.91 3.68
N LYS A 8 2.27 34.51 2.47
CA LYS A 8 1.36 33.84 1.50
C LYS A 8 1.90 32.47 1.09
N PRO A 9 1.04 31.45 0.91
CA PRO A 9 1.47 30.16 0.39
C PRO A 9 2.04 30.34 -1.02
N SER A 10 3.12 29.64 -1.33
CA SER A 10 3.64 29.66 -2.71
C SER A 10 2.61 29.02 -3.66
N PRO A 11 2.55 29.41 -4.94
CA PRO A 11 1.61 28.82 -5.90
C PRO A 11 1.74 27.29 -5.99
N ARG A 12 2.96 26.78 -5.85
CA ARG A 12 3.27 25.34 -5.80
C ARG A 12 2.59 24.65 -4.61
N GLN A 13 2.66 25.26 -3.44
CA GLN A 13 2.05 24.75 -2.20
C GLN A 13 0.53 24.76 -2.28
N LEU A 14 -0.04 25.86 -2.78
CA LEU A 14 -1.48 25.98 -2.96
C LEU A 14 -2.00 24.93 -3.93
N LEU A 15 -1.29 24.68 -5.04
CA LEU A 15 -1.63 23.62 -5.98
C LEU A 15 -1.57 22.23 -5.33
N ALA A 16 -0.54 21.94 -4.53
CA ALA A 16 -0.43 20.66 -3.82
C ALA A 16 -1.60 20.45 -2.84
N ILE A 17 -2.01 21.49 -2.11
CA ILE A 17 -3.16 21.45 -1.19
C ILE A 17 -4.47 21.22 -1.97
N CYS A 18 -4.68 21.94 -3.07
CA CYS A 18 -5.86 21.78 -3.92
C CYS A 18 -5.96 20.36 -4.50
N LEU A 19 -4.85 19.82 -5.02
CA LEU A 19 -4.78 18.45 -5.53
C LEU A 19 -5.09 17.41 -4.44
N SER A 20 -4.60 17.65 -3.22
CA SER A 20 -4.93 16.83 -2.06
C SER A 20 -6.42 16.86 -1.74
N ASN A 21 -7.02 18.04 -1.65
CA ASN A 21 -8.43 18.18 -1.32
C ASN A 21 -9.31 17.53 -2.40
N ALA A 22 -8.95 17.69 -3.68
CA ALA A 22 -9.59 16.99 -4.79
C ALA A 22 -9.47 15.47 -4.63
N ALA A 23 -8.28 14.96 -4.28
CA ALA A 23 -8.08 13.53 -4.02
C ALA A 23 -8.95 13.02 -2.86
N HIS A 24 -9.13 13.81 -1.80
CA HIS A 24 -10.00 13.45 -0.68
C HIS A 24 -11.46 13.30 -1.09
N CYS A 25 -11.94 14.22 -1.93
CA CYS A 25 -13.29 14.14 -2.48
C CYS A 25 -13.44 12.88 -3.35
N LEU A 26 -12.49 12.62 -4.26
CA LEU A 26 -12.49 11.41 -5.10
C LEU A 26 -12.47 10.13 -4.28
N TYR A 27 -11.64 10.07 -3.23
CA TYR A 27 -11.61 8.95 -2.29
C TYR A 27 -12.98 8.73 -1.66
N LYS A 28 -13.61 9.80 -1.13
CA LYS A 28 -14.94 9.70 -0.54
C LYS A 28 -15.94 9.15 -1.54
N PHE A 29 -16.01 9.73 -2.75
CA PHE A 29 -16.88 9.23 -3.82
C PHE A 29 -16.63 7.74 -4.13
N GLY A 30 -15.38 7.31 -4.25
CA GLY A 30 -15.04 5.90 -4.48
C GLY A 30 -15.45 4.98 -3.32
N THR A 31 -15.49 5.46 -2.08
CA THR A 31 -15.93 4.66 -0.92
C THR A 31 -17.44 4.70 -0.65
N THR A 32 -18.14 5.77 -1.05
CA THR A 32 -19.56 5.99 -0.72
C THR A 32 -20.51 5.76 -1.89
N CYS A 33 -20.05 5.90 -3.13
CA CYS A 33 -20.93 5.83 -4.30
C CYS A 33 -20.94 4.43 -4.91
N THR A 34 -22.01 3.67 -4.64
CA THR A 34 -22.39 2.47 -5.39
C THR A 34 -23.37 2.76 -6.54
N VAL A 35 -23.81 4.03 -6.70
CA VAL A 35 -25.04 4.38 -7.43
C VAL A 35 -24.80 5.15 -8.74
N ASN A 36 -23.54 5.46 -9.12
CA ASN A 36 -23.27 6.20 -10.37
C ASN A 36 -22.78 5.26 -11.49
N PRO A 37 -23.64 4.87 -12.46
CA PRO A 37 -23.32 3.81 -13.43
C PRO A 37 -22.30 4.21 -14.51
N LYS A 38 -21.90 5.49 -14.59
CA LYS A 38 -21.00 6.01 -15.65
C LYS A 38 -19.50 5.84 -15.36
N LYS A 39 -19.09 5.63 -14.10
CA LYS A 39 -17.68 5.46 -13.70
C LYS A 39 -17.58 4.38 -12.64
N SER A 40 -16.66 3.45 -12.83
CA SER A 40 -16.42 2.37 -11.87
C SER A 40 -15.75 2.91 -10.61
N GLN A 41 -15.93 2.24 -9.46
CA GLN A 41 -15.24 2.56 -8.21
C GLN A 41 -13.72 2.67 -8.41
N PHE A 42 -13.16 1.80 -9.25
CA PHE A 42 -11.76 1.78 -9.64
C PHE A 42 -11.31 3.08 -10.31
N ASP A 43 -12.15 3.70 -11.15
CA ASP A 43 -11.83 4.96 -11.83
C ASP A 43 -11.65 6.12 -10.85
N TYR A 44 -12.47 6.17 -9.79
CA TYR A 44 -12.35 7.19 -8.75
C TYR A 44 -11.09 7.00 -7.90
N LEU A 45 -10.78 5.75 -7.53
CA LEU A 45 -9.61 5.42 -6.74
C LEU A 45 -8.31 5.66 -7.54
N SER A 46 -8.27 5.25 -8.81
CA SER A 46 -7.11 5.52 -9.68
C SER A 46 -6.89 7.03 -9.92
N ALA A 47 -7.97 7.81 -10.09
CA ALA A 47 -7.86 9.26 -10.17
C ALA A 47 -7.37 9.89 -8.85
N CYS A 48 -7.79 9.34 -7.71
CA CYS A 48 -7.33 9.77 -6.39
C CYS A 48 -5.80 9.60 -6.25
N ILE A 49 -5.26 8.45 -6.65
CA ILE A 49 -3.81 8.20 -6.66
C ILE A 49 -3.10 9.24 -7.51
N LYS A 50 -3.52 9.44 -8.77
CA LYS A 50 -2.91 10.42 -9.69
C LYS A 50 -2.89 11.84 -9.12
N CYS A 51 -3.96 12.27 -8.46
CA CYS A 51 -4.01 13.57 -7.79
C CYS A 51 -3.00 13.66 -6.64
N CYS A 52 -2.86 12.60 -5.84
CA CYS A 52 -1.92 12.57 -4.73
C CYS A 52 -0.46 12.49 -5.21
N GLU A 53 -0.16 11.70 -6.24
CA GLU A 53 1.18 11.62 -6.84
C GLU A 53 1.65 12.98 -7.35
N ARG A 54 0.77 13.71 -8.04
CA ARG A 54 1.06 15.09 -8.44
C ARG A 54 1.30 15.99 -7.23
N ALA A 55 0.51 15.87 -6.16
CA ALA A 55 0.72 16.65 -4.94
C ALA A 55 2.08 16.36 -4.28
N VAL A 56 2.51 15.09 -4.24
CA VAL A 56 3.81 14.67 -3.71
C VAL A 56 4.97 15.11 -4.62
N SER A 57 4.80 15.10 -5.94
CA SER A 57 5.82 15.61 -6.87
C SER A 57 6.09 17.10 -6.67
N LEU A 58 5.04 17.85 -6.32
CA LEU A 58 5.17 19.25 -5.96
C LEU A 58 5.74 19.38 -4.54
N GLU A 59 5.22 18.63 -3.57
CA GLU A 59 5.66 18.76 -2.18
C GLU A 59 5.96 17.36 -1.61
N PRO A 60 7.23 16.91 -1.69
CA PRO A 60 7.61 15.57 -1.27
C PRO A 60 7.33 15.29 0.20
N ASN A 61 7.27 16.33 1.02
CA ASN A 61 7.09 16.23 2.46
C ASN A 61 5.61 16.31 2.88
N TYR A 62 4.69 16.22 1.92
CA TYR A 62 3.28 16.38 2.20
C TYR A 62 2.64 15.09 2.72
N ILE A 63 2.71 14.92 4.05
CA ILE A 63 2.27 13.72 4.80
C ILE A 63 0.83 13.31 4.45
N LYS A 64 -0.11 14.26 4.31
CA LYS A 64 -1.52 13.95 3.99
C LYS A 64 -1.68 13.27 2.62
N ALA A 65 -0.87 13.63 1.63
CA ALA A 65 -0.94 13.01 0.30
C ALA A 65 -0.40 11.57 0.35
N TRP A 66 0.77 11.36 0.98
CA TRP A 66 1.32 10.01 1.19
C TRP A 66 0.36 9.09 1.95
N PHE A 67 -0.27 9.59 3.01
CA PHE A 67 -1.26 8.85 3.77
C PHE A 67 -2.45 8.41 2.91
N ARG A 68 -2.94 9.28 2.02
CA ARG A 68 -4.04 8.97 1.11
C ARG A 68 -3.64 7.95 0.04
N ILE A 69 -2.44 8.06 -0.53
CA ILE A 69 -1.90 7.08 -1.48
C ILE A 69 -1.92 5.69 -0.84
N ALA A 70 -1.29 5.53 0.32
CA ALA A 70 -1.20 4.25 1.01
C ALA A 70 -2.58 3.63 1.27
N LYS A 71 -3.55 4.44 1.72
CA LYS A 71 -4.92 3.98 1.92
C LYS A 71 -5.61 3.52 0.64
N VAL A 72 -5.40 4.22 -0.48
CA VAL A 72 -6.05 3.86 -1.74
C VAL A 72 -5.44 2.58 -2.32
N HIS A 73 -4.12 2.40 -2.26
CA HIS A 73 -3.49 1.13 -2.68
C HIS A 73 -4.02 -0.05 -1.86
N ALA A 74 -4.17 0.12 -0.54
CA ALA A 74 -4.76 -0.91 0.30
C ALA A 74 -6.22 -1.22 -0.06
N LEU A 75 -7.03 -0.21 -0.44
CA LEU A 75 -8.39 -0.43 -0.91
C LEU A 75 -8.46 -1.15 -2.25
N LEU A 76 -7.43 -1.04 -3.08
CA LEU A 76 -7.31 -1.74 -4.35
C LEU A 76 -6.74 -3.16 -4.20
N GLY A 77 -6.33 -3.57 -2.99
CA GLY A 77 -5.68 -4.86 -2.72
C GLY A 77 -4.16 -4.85 -2.96
N ASN A 78 -3.58 -3.72 -3.36
CA ASN A 78 -2.14 -3.59 -3.60
C ASN A 78 -1.39 -3.36 -2.27
N TYR A 79 -1.34 -4.39 -1.41
CA TYR A 79 -0.78 -4.26 -0.06
C TYR A 79 0.72 -3.93 -0.06
N GLU A 80 1.51 -4.43 -1.01
CA GLU A 80 2.95 -4.11 -1.12
C GLU A 80 3.19 -2.60 -1.36
N GLU A 81 2.47 -2.02 -2.32
CA GLU A 81 2.53 -0.59 -2.62
C GLU A 81 2.02 0.24 -1.44
N ALA A 82 0.98 -0.22 -0.75
CA ALA A 82 0.47 0.42 0.45
C ALA A 82 1.51 0.45 1.59
N LEU A 83 2.26 -0.64 1.78
CA LEU A 83 3.31 -0.74 2.78
C LEU A 83 4.49 0.18 2.46
N THR A 84 4.97 0.19 1.22
CA THR A 84 6.10 1.04 0.80
C THR A 84 5.76 2.52 0.91
N THR A 85 4.59 2.92 0.44
CA THR A 85 4.12 4.32 0.53
C THR A 85 3.80 4.74 1.96
N GLY A 86 3.25 3.83 2.77
CA GLY A 86 3.04 4.08 4.20
C GLY A 86 4.34 4.26 4.98
N GLN A 87 5.38 3.48 4.68
CA GLN A 87 6.70 3.67 5.29
C GLN A 87 7.30 5.03 4.92
N LYS A 88 7.20 5.45 3.65
CA LYS A 88 7.61 6.80 3.21
C LYS A 88 6.85 7.90 3.95
N CYS A 89 5.56 7.69 4.21
CA CYS A 89 4.76 8.63 5.00
C CYS A 89 5.31 8.81 6.43
N LEU A 90 5.79 7.73 7.07
CA LEU A 90 6.38 7.78 8.41
C LEU A 90 7.74 8.47 8.40
N THR A 91 8.60 8.18 7.42
CA THR A 91 9.93 8.82 7.33
C THR A 91 9.79 10.32 7.14
N CYS A 92 8.92 10.77 6.22
CA CYS A 92 8.64 12.19 6.02
C CYS A 92 8.07 12.88 7.26
N SER A 93 7.42 12.15 8.18
CA SER A 93 6.91 12.70 9.43
C SER A 93 7.98 12.83 10.51
N LEU A 94 9.04 12.02 10.47
CA LEU A 94 10.14 12.03 11.45
C LEU A 94 11.24 13.03 11.09
N ASP A 95 11.36 13.40 9.82
CA ASP A 95 12.38 14.33 9.34
C ASP A 95 12.12 15.76 9.85
N LYS A 96 12.70 16.08 11.01
CA LYS A 96 12.66 17.43 11.64
C LYS A 96 13.45 18.50 10.87
N ASN A 97 14.36 18.09 10.00
CA ASN A 97 15.22 18.99 9.21
C ASN A 97 14.54 19.55 7.95
N THR A 98 13.27 19.19 7.75
CA THR A 98 12.51 19.59 6.59
C THR A 98 12.09 21.06 6.71
N TYR A 99 12.20 21.83 5.62
CA TYR A 99 11.62 23.17 5.54
C TYR A 99 10.09 23.09 5.73
N GLU A 100 9.63 23.24 6.97
CA GLU A 100 8.21 23.28 7.30
C GLU A 100 7.62 24.61 6.85
N SER A 101 7.08 24.61 5.64
CA SER A 101 6.17 25.67 5.23
C SER A 101 4.90 25.58 6.08
N LYS A 102 4.57 26.64 6.82
CA LYS A 102 3.38 26.73 7.69
C LYS A 102 2.09 26.22 7.03
N TRP A 103 1.96 26.39 5.72
CA TRP A 103 0.78 26.03 4.93
C TRP A 103 0.67 24.55 4.58
N ILE A 104 1.81 23.84 4.51
CA ILE A 104 1.87 22.39 4.28
C ILE A 104 1.96 21.64 5.61
N SER A 105 2.57 22.28 6.61
CA SER A 105 2.70 21.73 7.95
C SER A 105 1.32 21.38 8.49
N VAL A 106 1.24 20.17 8.98
CA VAL A 106 0.06 19.56 9.55
C VAL A 106 0.20 19.72 11.06
N ASP A 107 -0.87 20.08 11.78
CA ASP A 107 -0.79 20.26 13.23
C ASP A 107 -0.10 19.05 13.87
N GLU A 108 0.80 19.28 14.82
CA GLU A 108 1.62 18.21 15.40
C GLU A 108 0.76 17.07 15.95
N ARG A 109 -0.39 17.41 16.55
CA ARG A 109 -1.41 16.45 16.98
C ARG A 109 -1.88 15.55 15.82
N THR A 110 -2.21 16.16 14.68
CA THR A 110 -2.69 15.43 13.51
C THR A 110 -1.58 14.60 12.85
N LYS A 111 -0.30 15.01 12.94
CA LYS A 111 0.83 14.17 12.51
C LYS A 111 0.93 12.93 13.39
N VAL A 112 0.88 13.08 14.72
CA VAL A 112 0.89 11.97 15.67
C VAL A 112 -0.28 11.03 15.40
N ASP A 113 -1.49 11.56 15.21
CA ASP A 113 -2.68 10.78 14.88
C ASP A 113 -2.52 10.00 13.58
N ILE A 114 -1.99 10.64 12.53
CA ILE A 114 -1.69 9.98 11.24
C ILE A 114 -0.66 8.87 11.45
N SER A 115 0.41 9.13 12.20
CA SER A 115 1.47 8.14 12.45
C SER A 115 0.95 6.92 13.20
N ASN A 116 0.12 7.12 14.22
CA ASN A 116 -0.47 6.04 15.02
C ASN A 116 -1.47 5.22 14.20
N LYS A 117 -2.34 5.90 13.44
CA LYS A 117 -3.26 5.25 12.50
C LYS A 117 -2.50 4.44 11.46
N LEU A 118 -1.44 4.99 10.90
CA LEU A 118 -0.68 4.34 9.85
C LEU A 118 0.12 3.15 10.38
N LYS A 119 0.71 3.22 11.58
CA LYS A 119 1.34 2.06 12.24
C LYS A 119 0.36 0.90 12.40
N LYS A 120 -0.88 1.18 12.82
CA LYS A 120 -1.95 0.18 12.90
C LYS A 120 -2.27 -0.42 11.53
N LEU A 121 -2.53 0.43 10.53
CA LEU A 121 -2.82 -0.01 9.16
C LEU A 121 -1.68 -0.84 8.55
N LEU A 122 -0.42 -0.47 8.77
CA LEU A 122 0.73 -1.23 8.29
C LEU A 122 0.78 -2.65 8.88
N SER A 123 0.41 -2.80 10.16
CA SER A 123 0.34 -4.13 10.77
C SER A 123 -0.80 -4.98 10.17
N GLU A 124 -1.94 -4.36 9.88
CA GLU A 124 -3.08 -5.02 9.23
C GLU A 124 -2.72 -5.44 7.79
N TRP A 125 -2.14 -4.55 7.00
CA TRP A 125 -1.74 -4.83 5.62
C TRP A 125 -0.65 -5.90 5.51
N ARG A 126 0.31 -5.94 6.45
CA ARG A 126 1.30 -7.03 6.54
C ARG A 126 0.62 -8.38 6.80
N ALA A 127 -0.32 -8.42 7.74
CA ALA A 127 -1.05 -9.66 8.04
C ALA A 127 -1.91 -10.12 6.86
N SER A 128 -2.53 -9.20 6.12
CA SER A 128 -3.27 -9.51 4.89
C SER A 128 -2.35 -10.10 3.81
N LEU A 129 -1.19 -9.47 3.57
CA LEU A 129 -0.20 -9.97 2.60
C LEU A 129 0.32 -11.37 2.97
N ASP A 130 0.69 -11.58 4.23
CA ASP A 130 1.12 -12.90 4.73
C ASP A 130 0.04 -13.98 4.56
N SER A 131 -1.24 -13.60 4.66
CA SER A 131 -2.36 -14.51 4.46
C SER A 131 -2.57 -14.88 2.99
N GLU A 132 -2.44 -13.92 2.07
CA GLU A 132 -2.51 -14.13 0.63
C GLU A 132 -1.38 -15.06 0.18
N GLU A 133 -0.15 -14.81 0.61
CA GLU A 133 0.99 -15.68 0.29
C GLU A 133 0.80 -17.11 0.80
N LYS A 134 0.21 -17.30 1.98
CA LYS A 134 -0.08 -18.64 2.52
C LYS A 134 -1.12 -19.37 1.67
N ILE A 135 -2.16 -18.67 1.22
CA ILE A 135 -3.20 -19.21 0.33
C ILE A 135 -2.59 -19.59 -1.02
N GLU A 136 -1.76 -18.74 -1.61
CA GLU A 136 -1.09 -19.05 -2.86
C GLU A 136 -0.16 -20.27 -2.73
N ARG A 137 0.63 -20.34 -1.65
CA ARG A 137 1.50 -21.49 -1.35
C ARG A 137 0.70 -22.78 -1.16
N SER A 138 -0.46 -22.75 -0.50
CA SER A 138 -1.31 -23.93 -0.35
C SER A 138 -1.89 -24.38 -1.69
N ILE A 139 -2.35 -23.46 -2.54
CA ILE A 139 -2.86 -23.77 -3.89
C ILE A 139 -1.76 -24.42 -4.74
N ILE A 140 -0.53 -23.89 -4.71
CA ILE A 140 0.61 -24.46 -5.43
C ILE A 140 0.93 -25.85 -4.90
N ARG A 141 0.96 -26.02 -3.57
CA ARG A 141 1.19 -27.32 -2.92
C ARG A 141 0.14 -28.35 -3.36
N ASP A 142 -1.14 -27.99 -3.34
CA ASP A 142 -2.24 -28.88 -3.72
C ASP A 142 -2.18 -29.25 -5.21
N ARG A 143 -1.90 -28.28 -6.09
CA ARG A 143 -1.67 -28.55 -7.52
C ARG A 143 -0.49 -29.49 -7.74
N THR A 144 0.58 -29.30 -6.97
CA THR A 144 1.79 -30.14 -7.05
C THR A 144 1.48 -31.56 -6.59
N ILE A 145 0.81 -31.72 -5.44
CA ILE A 145 0.38 -33.03 -4.93
C ILE A 145 -0.53 -33.71 -5.94
N LYS A 146 -1.55 -33.04 -6.47
CA LYS A 146 -2.46 -33.60 -7.47
C LYS A 146 -1.72 -34.08 -8.73
N LYS A 147 -0.71 -33.32 -9.19
CA LYS A 147 0.11 -33.69 -10.35
C LYS A 147 0.95 -34.94 -10.12
N TYR A 148 1.53 -35.10 -8.93
CA TYR A 148 2.39 -36.24 -8.61
C TYR A 148 1.65 -37.42 -7.98
N SER A 149 0.41 -37.22 -7.52
CA SER A 149 -0.48 -38.25 -7.00
C SER A 149 -0.80 -39.31 -8.06
N SER A 150 -0.91 -38.96 -9.35
CA SER A 150 -1.09 -39.91 -10.45
C SER A 150 0.17 -40.69 -10.84
N TYR A 151 1.36 -40.25 -10.40
CA TYR A 151 2.61 -40.95 -10.66
C TYR A 151 2.96 -41.96 -9.55
N GLY A 152 2.25 -41.92 -8.41
CA GLY A 152 2.45 -42.83 -7.27
C GLY A 152 2.07 -44.29 -7.53
N ASP A 153 1.23 -44.56 -8.54
CA ASP A 153 0.80 -45.92 -8.88
C ASP A 153 1.82 -46.70 -9.74
N TRP A 154 2.95 -46.09 -10.13
CA TRP A 154 4.02 -46.77 -10.87
C TRP A 154 5.04 -47.51 -9.99
N CYS A 155 4.80 -47.59 -8.68
CA CYS A 155 5.60 -48.40 -7.75
C CYS A 155 4.95 -49.76 -7.44
N VAL A 156 4.52 -50.50 -8.46
CA VAL A 156 4.24 -51.95 -8.33
C VAL A 156 4.98 -52.69 -9.44
N SER A 157 6.30 -52.75 -9.34
CA SER A 157 7.17 -53.79 -9.94
C SER A 157 8.65 -53.48 -9.73
N VAL A 158 9.06 -53.26 -8.48
CA VAL A 158 10.47 -53.50 -8.12
C VAL A 158 10.52 -54.89 -7.50
N PRO A 159 10.99 -55.93 -8.24
CA PRO A 159 11.24 -57.22 -7.64
C PRO A 159 12.22 -57.04 -6.48
N THR A 160 11.85 -57.59 -5.34
CA THR A 160 12.61 -57.69 -4.10
C THR A 160 14.08 -58.08 -4.34
N LEU A 161 14.96 -57.09 -4.45
CA LEU A 161 16.43 -57.24 -4.42
C LEU A 161 17.02 -57.08 -3.01
N PHE A 162 16.19 -57.16 -1.96
CA PHE A 162 16.60 -57.12 -0.55
C PHE A 162 16.93 -58.51 0.03
N SER A 163 17.53 -59.41 -0.77
CA SER A 163 17.96 -60.75 -0.30
C SER A 163 19.47 -60.97 -0.29
N VAL A 164 20.31 -60.00 -0.68
CA VAL A 164 21.77 -60.24 -0.83
C VAL A 164 22.63 -59.80 0.37
N ILE A 165 22.12 -59.08 1.38
CA ILE A 165 22.92 -58.67 2.56
C ILE A 165 22.79 -59.67 3.73
N LYS A 166 22.96 -60.96 3.43
CA LYS A 166 23.26 -62.00 4.43
C LYS A 166 24.28 -62.97 3.83
N LYS A 167 25.56 -62.59 3.86
CA LYS A 167 26.75 -63.45 4.02
C LYS A 167 27.99 -62.71 3.52
N SER A 168 28.76 -62.16 4.45
CA SER A 168 30.22 -62.13 4.46
C SER A 168 30.69 -61.57 5.80
#